data_AF-A0A8J5ST44-F1
#
_entry.id   AF-A0A8J5ST44-F1
#
_cell.length_a   1.000
_cell.length_b   1.000
_cell.length_c   1.000
_cell.angle_alpha   90.00
_cell.angle_beta   90.00
_cell.angle_gamma   90.00
#
_symmetry.space_group_name_H-M   'P 1'
#
loop_
_entity.id
_entity.type
_entity.pdbx_description
1 polymer ?
#
loop_
_entity_poly.entity_id
_entity_poly.type
_entity_poly.pdbx_seq_one_letter_code
_entity_poly.pdbx_strand_id
1 'polypeptide(L)'
;MARPRGRKRTAAAAAAAAEDSSKPEAAAAVDSSQPEAAAAGDSSQPEAAAKEPAKRGRGKRAQASPKPKPETEYFPEKRNLEDLWLSAFPIGTEWENIDKIKELNWNFENLEKALEEGGELYGKTVYLFGSTEPQLLDVNGESKIILIPIIVAVDCPFPPSDKIGINSVQRENEEIVPMKAMKMAWVPYVPLEDRLSRIDSLKTKIFTLGCTQRRSALRHLRTERVKLFDYCMPYYMPLNPPEDEDDTVVNIIYPLEPPIVCDFDWEMDDYEDFADEKVKDEVLPEDEKEKFKVHI
;
A
#
# COMPACT_ATOMS: atom_id res chain seq x y z
N MET A 1 5.25 10.38 71.81
CA MET A 1 6.00 11.62 71.58
C MET A 1 5.64 12.19 70.21
N ALA A 2 5.83 13.49 70.05
CA ALA A 2 5.22 14.41 69.09
C ALA A 2 5.35 14.10 67.58
N ARG A 3 4.35 14.54 66.81
CA ARG A 3 4.47 14.89 65.38
C ARG A 3 5.29 16.19 65.21
N PRO A 4 5.82 16.46 64.02
CA PRO A 4 5.22 17.52 63.18
C PRO A 4 5.04 17.05 61.71
N ARG A 5 3.95 17.38 61.00
CA ARG A 5 3.63 18.66 60.32
C ARG A 5 4.82 19.10 59.44
N GLY A 6 4.75 19.22 58.11
CA GLY A 6 3.69 19.72 57.24
C GLY A 6 4.15 21.04 56.60
N ARG A 7 4.16 21.13 55.26
CA ARG A 7 4.00 22.34 54.40
C ARG A 7 4.02 21.83 52.94
N LYS A 8 2.99 21.94 52.10
CA LYS A 8 2.13 23.07 51.64
C LYS A 8 2.93 24.27 51.12
N ARG A 9 2.96 24.39 49.78
CA ARG A 9 2.40 25.52 48.98
C ARG A 9 1.84 24.88 47.68
N THR A 10 0.54 24.79 47.36
CA THR A 10 -0.47 25.82 46.99
C THR A 10 0.09 26.88 46.04
N ALA A 11 -0.27 26.90 44.75
CA ALA A 11 -1.57 27.15 44.11
C ALA A 11 -1.71 28.62 43.68
N ALA A 12 -2.10 28.80 42.41
CA ALA A 12 -3.05 29.77 41.84
C ALA A 12 -2.58 30.10 40.40
N ALA A 13 -3.28 29.67 39.34
CA ALA A 13 -4.61 30.15 38.90
C ALA A 13 -4.49 31.62 38.47
N ALA A 14 -4.59 31.96 37.18
CA ALA A 14 -5.78 32.04 36.32
C ALA A 14 -5.59 33.38 35.56
N ALA A 15 -6.25 33.79 34.48
CA ALA A 15 -7.43 33.39 33.74
C ALA A 15 -7.32 34.15 32.38
N ALA A 16 -7.78 33.61 31.26
CA ALA A 16 -9.09 33.93 30.65
C ALA A 16 -9.01 34.92 29.47
N ALA A 17 -9.59 34.48 28.34
CA ALA A 17 -10.51 35.19 27.44
C ALA A 17 -10.78 34.21 26.27
N ALA A 18 -11.81 33.37 26.29
CA ALA A 18 -13.26 33.64 26.20
C ALA A 18 -13.69 34.15 24.82
N GLU A 19 -14.60 33.36 24.24
CA GLU A 19 -15.34 33.49 23.00
C GLU A 19 -16.19 34.77 22.92
N ASP A 20 -16.54 35.17 21.69
CA ASP A 20 -17.85 35.78 21.45
C ASP A 20 -18.44 35.26 20.12
N SER A 21 -19.76 35.18 20.17
CA SER A 21 -20.71 34.51 19.33
C SER A 21 -21.50 35.52 18.49
N SER A 22 -22.07 35.09 17.38
CA SER A 22 -23.19 35.83 16.77
C SER A 22 -24.20 34.87 16.12
N LYS A 23 -25.39 34.85 16.70
CA LYS A 23 -26.67 34.37 16.15
C LYS A 23 -27.62 35.58 16.08
N PRO A 24 -28.63 35.56 15.21
CA PRO A 24 -30.04 35.57 15.69
C PRO A 24 -30.88 34.48 14.97
N GLU A 25 -31.80 33.74 15.60
CA GLU A 25 -33.20 34.09 15.98
C GLU A 25 -34.15 34.16 14.76
N ALA A 26 -35.43 33.77 14.74
CA ALA A 26 -36.27 32.72 15.33
C ALA A 26 -37.59 32.77 14.51
N ALA A 27 -38.28 31.64 14.30
CA ALA A 27 -39.73 31.63 14.08
C ALA A 27 -40.33 30.25 14.34
N ALA A 28 -41.31 30.21 15.25
CA ALA A 28 -42.16 29.08 15.57
C ALA A 28 -43.44 29.08 14.71
N ALA A 29 -44.03 27.91 14.47
CA ALA A 29 -45.35 27.51 15.00
C ALA A 29 -46.12 26.49 14.10
N VAL A 30 -46.79 25.55 14.80
CA VAL A 30 -48.08 24.85 14.55
C VAL A 30 -48.27 23.98 13.29
N ASP A 31 -48.52 22.66 13.43
CA ASP A 31 -49.78 21.95 13.79
C ASP A 31 -50.45 21.42 12.52
N SER A 32 -50.59 20.10 12.32
CA SER A 32 -51.85 19.32 12.39
C SER A 32 -51.55 18.03 11.59
N SER A 33 -52.03 16.82 11.79
CA SER A 33 -53.23 16.33 12.46
C SER A 33 -53.18 14.78 12.43
N GLN A 34 -53.35 14.14 13.59
CA GLN A 34 -54.17 12.91 13.71
C GLN A 34 -55.65 13.30 13.45
N PRO A 35 -56.62 12.39 13.18
CA PRO A 35 -56.95 11.25 14.04
C PRO A 35 -57.43 10.02 13.21
N GLU A 36 -58.01 8.91 13.68
CA GLU A 36 -58.76 8.54 14.88
C GLU A 36 -58.86 7.00 14.87
N ALA A 37 -58.54 6.30 15.96
CA ALA A 37 -59.47 5.56 16.85
C ALA A 37 -60.09 4.27 16.24
N ALA A 38 -60.47 3.22 16.96
CA ALA A 38 -60.73 2.96 18.37
C ALA A 38 -60.66 1.41 18.51
N ALA A 39 -60.07 0.80 19.53
CA ALA A 39 -60.52 0.67 20.92
C ALA A 39 -61.02 -0.76 21.23
N ALA A 40 -60.53 -1.26 22.37
CA ALA A 40 -61.11 -2.25 23.31
C ALA A 40 -61.43 -3.66 22.76
N GLY A 41 -61.31 -4.75 23.51
CA GLY A 41 -61.11 -5.05 24.93
C GLY A 41 -61.37 -6.56 25.03
N ASP A 42 -60.49 -7.32 25.67
CA ASP A 42 -60.71 -7.94 26.98
C ASP A 42 -61.01 -9.45 26.89
N SER A 43 -60.37 -10.16 27.83
CA SER A 43 -60.57 -11.50 28.41
C SER A 43 -61.55 -12.47 27.71
N SER A 44 -61.24 -13.75 27.53
CA SER A 44 -61.38 -14.74 28.62
C SER A 44 -60.79 -16.12 28.23
N GLN A 45 -60.07 -16.76 29.17
CA GLN A 45 -59.93 -18.22 29.23
C GLN A 45 -61.26 -18.90 29.60
N PRO A 46 -61.37 -20.22 29.39
CA PRO A 46 -61.38 -21.08 30.58
C PRO A 46 -60.51 -22.35 30.50
N GLU A 47 -60.32 -22.87 31.71
CA GLU A 47 -59.51 -24.00 32.19
C GLU A 47 -59.83 -25.41 31.66
N ALA A 48 -58.75 -26.20 31.63
CA ALA A 48 -58.55 -27.55 32.18
C ALA A 48 -59.55 -28.71 31.90
N ALA A 49 -59.00 -29.78 31.32
CA ALA A 49 -59.25 -31.15 31.79
C ALA A 49 -58.04 -32.05 31.49
N ALA A 50 -57.36 -32.49 32.54
CA ALA A 50 -56.33 -33.52 32.50
C ALA A 50 -56.97 -34.92 32.42
N LYS A 51 -56.43 -35.80 31.58
CA LYS A 51 -56.45 -37.26 31.76
C LYS A 51 -55.10 -37.87 31.37
N GLU A 52 -54.58 -38.67 32.29
CA GLU A 52 -53.30 -39.39 32.30
C GLU A 52 -53.27 -40.64 31.37
N PRO A 53 -52.13 -41.35 31.23
CA PRO A 53 -51.59 -41.77 29.93
C PRO A 53 -51.87 -43.24 29.56
N ALA A 54 -51.96 -43.52 28.26
CA ALA A 54 -51.96 -44.89 27.72
C ALA A 54 -50.58 -45.26 27.15
N LYS A 55 -50.01 -46.35 27.66
CA LYS A 55 -48.75 -46.97 27.23
C LYS A 55 -48.89 -47.70 25.88
N ARG A 56 -47.74 -47.85 25.19
CA ARG A 56 -47.40 -48.74 24.04
C ARG A 56 -47.52 -48.06 22.67
N GLY A 57 -46.54 -48.08 21.77
CA GLY A 57 -45.25 -48.79 21.75
C GLY A 57 -44.29 -48.16 20.73
N ARG A 58 -43.00 -48.38 20.98
CA ARG A 58 -41.86 -47.89 20.19
C ARG A 58 -41.83 -48.60 18.83
N GLY A 59 -42.38 -47.98 17.79
CA GLY A 59 -42.16 -48.38 16.41
C GLY A 59 -40.73 -48.08 16.00
N LYS A 60 -39.94 -49.12 15.68
CA LYS A 60 -38.61 -48.97 15.08
C LYS A 60 -38.78 -48.30 13.70
N ARG A 61 -38.25 -47.09 13.53
CA ARG A 61 -38.12 -46.45 12.21
C ARG A 61 -37.05 -47.20 11.44
N ALA A 62 -37.42 -47.79 10.30
CA ALA A 62 -36.48 -48.40 9.38
C ALA A 62 -35.45 -47.34 8.94
N GLN A 63 -34.18 -47.68 9.02
CA GLN A 63 -33.08 -46.82 8.64
C GLN A 63 -33.05 -46.76 7.11
N ALA A 64 -33.40 -45.61 6.54
CA ALA A 64 -33.26 -45.40 5.10
C ALA A 64 -31.76 -45.38 4.75
N SER A 65 -31.38 -46.10 3.70
CA SER A 65 -30.02 -46.10 3.16
C SER A 65 -29.55 -44.66 2.90
N PRO A 66 -28.32 -44.29 3.27
CA PRO A 66 -27.83 -42.95 3.03
C PRO A 66 -27.82 -42.69 1.52
N LYS A 67 -28.50 -41.62 1.09
CA LYS A 67 -28.38 -41.12 -0.28
C LYS A 67 -26.89 -40.85 -0.56
N PRO A 68 -26.38 -41.18 -1.76
CA PRO A 68 -25.00 -40.87 -2.11
C PRO A 68 -24.78 -39.37 -1.88
N LYS A 69 -23.73 -39.04 -1.11
CA LYS A 69 -23.32 -37.65 -0.91
C LYS A 69 -23.03 -37.07 -2.29
N PRO A 70 -23.51 -35.86 -2.63
CA PRO A 70 -23.05 -35.20 -3.84
C PRO A 70 -21.53 -35.11 -3.76
N GLU A 71 -20.84 -35.53 -4.82
CA GLU A 71 -19.41 -35.32 -4.97
C GLU A 71 -19.19 -33.82 -4.76
N THR A 72 -18.56 -33.46 -3.64
CA THR A 72 -18.12 -32.10 -3.40
C THR A 72 -17.19 -31.76 -4.53
N GLU A 73 -17.56 -30.77 -5.35
CA GLU A 73 -16.66 -30.14 -6.31
C GLU A 73 -15.36 -29.85 -5.57
N TYR A 74 -14.31 -30.56 -5.96
CA TYR A 74 -12.98 -30.37 -5.43
C TYR A 74 -12.47 -29.08 -6.04
N PHE A 75 -12.68 -27.97 -5.35
CA PHE A 75 -11.95 -26.75 -5.64
C PHE A 75 -10.48 -27.04 -5.33
N PRO A 76 -9.54 -26.72 -6.24
CA PRO A 76 -8.13 -26.84 -5.92
C PRO A 76 -7.87 -26.07 -4.61
N GLU A 77 -7.22 -26.74 -3.66
CA GLU A 77 -6.84 -26.10 -2.39
C GLU A 77 -5.96 -24.90 -2.71
N LYS A 78 -6.42 -23.72 -2.27
CA LYS A 78 -5.69 -22.46 -2.44
C LYS A 78 -4.32 -22.60 -1.82
N ARG A 79 -3.26 -22.27 -2.58
CA ARG A 79 -1.88 -22.43 -2.09
C ARG A 79 -1.67 -21.50 -0.89
N ASN A 80 -0.89 -21.94 0.10
CA ASN A 80 -0.75 -21.27 1.41
C ASN A 80 -0.42 -19.77 1.31
N LEU A 81 0.36 -19.39 0.29
CA LEU A 81 0.83 -18.03 0.04
C LEU A 81 0.23 -17.38 -1.22
N GLU A 82 -0.81 -17.98 -1.82
CA GLU A 82 -1.35 -17.54 -3.12
C GLU A 82 -1.89 -16.09 -3.10
N ASP A 83 -2.35 -15.61 -1.95
CA ASP A 83 -2.84 -14.23 -1.78
C ASP A 83 -1.80 -13.26 -1.22
N LEU A 84 -0.55 -13.69 -1.06
CA LEU A 84 0.51 -12.83 -0.55
C LEU A 84 0.71 -11.59 -1.42
N TRP A 85 0.79 -11.77 -2.74
CA TRP A 85 0.99 -10.66 -3.68
C TRP A 85 -0.21 -9.69 -3.68
N LEU A 86 -1.42 -10.19 -3.46
CA LEU A 86 -2.63 -9.36 -3.34
C LEU A 86 -2.65 -8.52 -2.05
N SER A 87 -1.93 -8.96 -1.02
CA SER A 87 -1.81 -8.23 0.24
C SER A 87 -0.80 -7.07 0.15
N ALA A 88 0.13 -7.12 -0.80
CA ALA A 88 1.08 -6.04 -1.05
C ALA A 88 0.44 -4.97 -1.94
N PHE A 89 0.33 -3.75 -1.42
CA PHE A 89 -0.20 -2.63 -2.19
C PHE A 89 0.78 -2.28 -3.34
N PRO A 90 0.29 -2.15 -4.59
CA PRO A 90 1.11 -1.77 -5.74
C PRO A 90 1.42 -0.27 -5.68
N ILE A 91 2.49 0.06 -4.97
CA ILE A 91 2.92 1.44 -4.75
C ILE A 91 3.45 2.04 -6.06
N GLY A 92 3.16 3.32 -6.31
CA GLY A 92 3.53 4.00 -7.55
C GLY A 92 2.68 3.61 -8.76
N THR A 93 1.66 2.75 -8.58
CA THR A 93 0.70 2.44 -9.63
C THR A 93 -0.52 3.36 -9.55
N GLU A 94 -0.88 3.96 -10.69
CA GLU A 94 -2.08 4.78 -10.80
C GLU A 94 -3.34 4.03 -10.35
N TRP A 95 -4.19 4.68 -9.56
CA TRP A 95 -5.39 4.07 -8.99
C TRP A 95 -6.37 3.48 -10.02
N GLU A 96 -6.42 4.04 -11.23
CA GLU A 96 -7.27 3.55 -12.31
C GLU A 96 -6.77 2.23 -12.90
N ASN A 97 -5.49 1.96 -12.72
CA ASN A 97 -4.79 0.82 -13.26
C ASN A 97 -4.70 -0.36 -12.28
N ILE A 98 -4.86 -0.12 -10.98
CA ILE A 98 -4.79 -1.18 -9.95
C ILE A 98 -5.78 -2.32 -10.21
N ASP A 99 -6.98 -2.01 -10.69
CA ASP A 99 -7.99 -3.05 -10.97
C ASP A 99 -7.62 -3.86 -12.23
N LYS A 100 -6.94 -3.25 -13.21
CA LYS A 100 -6.49 -3.91 -14.45
C LYS A 100 -5.47 -5.02 -14.16
N ILE A 101 -4.60 -4.81 -13.16
CA ILE A 101 -3.63 -5.83 -12.72
C ILE A 101 -4.34 -7.13 -12.35
N LYS A 102 -5.52 -7.03 -11.72
CA LYS A 102 -6.27 -8.18 -11.21
C LYS A 102 -7.09 -8.90 -12.28
N GLU A 103 -7.13 -8.37 -13.51
CA GLU A 103 -7.84 -9.01 -14.63
C GLU A 103 -7.09 -10.26 -15.13
N LEU A 104 -5.78 -10.32 -14.89
CA LEU A 104 -4.93 -11.45 -15.24
C LEU A 104 -4.60 -12.31 -14.01
N ASN A 105 -4.48 -13.62 -14.23
CA ASN A 105 -4.10 -14.56 -13.18
C ASN A 105 -2.57 -14.70 -13.11
N TRP A 106 -1.95 -13.84 -12.30
CA TRP A 106 -0.50 -13.82 -12.11
C TRP A 106 -0.04 -14.98 -11.24
N ASN A 107 1.09 -15.58 -11.63
CA ASN A 107 1.69 -16.65 -10.88
C ASN A 107 2.97 -16.17 -10.18
N PHE A 108 3.00 -16.32 -8.85
CA PHE A 108 4.13 -15.95 -7.98
C PHE A 108 4.75 -17.18 -7.28
N GLU A 109 4.69 -18.39 -7.86
CA GLU A 109 5.30 -19.58 -7.20
C GLU A 109 6.78 -19.39 -6.86
N ASN A 110 7.51 -18.58 -7.61
CA ASN A 110 8.90 -18.25 -7.34
C ASN A 110 9.06 -17.57 -5.97
N LEU A 111 8.17 -16.62 -5.64
CA LEU A 111 8.15 -15.96 -4.34
C LEU A 111 7.74 -16.93 -3.24
N GLU A 112 6.75 -17.78 -3.50
CA GLU A 112 6.26 -18.76 -2.54
C GLU A 112 7.35 -19.77 -2.19
N LYS A 113 8.03 -20.34 -3.20
CA LYS A 113 9.18 -21.25 -3.03
C LYS A 113 10.33 -20.60 -2.26
N ALA A 114 10.56 -19.30 -2.44
CA ALA A 114 11.58 -18.59 -1.68
C ALA A 114 11.24 -18.45 -0.19
N LEU A 115 9.95 -18.40 0.16
CA LEU A 115 9.46 -18.24 1.53
C LEU A 115 9.16 -19.56 2.25
N GLU A 116 8.99 -20.65 1.51
CA GLU A 116 8.75 -22.02 2.01
C GLU A 116 10.02 -22.70 2.52
N GLU A 117 9.87 -23.83 3.22
CA GLU A 117 10.99 -24.56 3.83
C GLU A 117 12.04 -24.98 2.77
N GLY A 118 13.27 -24.51 2.97
CA GLY A 118 14.38 -24.70 2.01
C GLY A 118 14.58 -23.54 1.04
N GLY A 119 13.68 -22.55 1.02
CA GLY A 119 13.82 -21.32 0.25
C GLY A 119 14.78 -20.30 0.88
N GLU A 120 15.28 -19.37 0.08
CA GLU A 120 16.29 -18.38 0.47
C GLU A 120 15.81 -17.36 1.51
N LEU A 121 14.50 -17.15 1.61
CA LEU A 121 13.84 -16.22 2.54
C LEU A 121 13.22 -16.93 3.75
N TYR A 122 13.30 -18.27 3.81
CA TYR A 122 12.74 -19.04 4.91
C TYR A 122 13.42 -18.74 6.24
N GLY A 123 12.63 -18.60 7.31
CA GLY A 123 13.13 -18.31 8.65
C GLY A 123 13.57 -16.85 8.85
N LYS A 124 13.41 -15.99 7.83
CA LYS A 124 13.83 -14.59 7.87
C LYS A 124 12.66 -13.66 8.20
N THR A 125 13.00 -12.40 8.45
CA THR A 125 12.02 -11.30 8.54
C THR A 125 12.03 -10.57 7.20
N VAL A 126 10.91 -10.65 6.49
CA VAL A 126 10.79 -10.20 5.09
C VAL A 126 9.74 -9.11 4.99
N TYR A 127 10.10 -8.02 4.32
CA TYR A 127 9.22 -6.91 4.01
C TYR A 127 8.95 -6.86 2.52
N LEU A 128 7.67 -6.85 2.13
CA LEU A 128 7.24 -6.93 0.74
C LEU A 128 6.47 -5.67 0.36
N PHE A 129 6.77 -5.11 -0.80
CA PHE A 129 5.94 -4.09 -1.43
C PHE A 129 5.71 -4.43 -2.89
N GLY A 130 4.51 -4.10 -3.37
CA GLY A 130 4.16 -4.29 -4.77
C GLY A 130 4.51 -3.05 -5.59
N SER A 131 4.76 -3.24 -6.87
CA SER A 131 4.83 -2.20 -7.89
C SER A 131 4.29 -2.78 -9.21
N THR A 132 4.30 -1.99 -10.28
CA THR A 132 3.95 -2.46 -11.62
C THR A 132 4.94 -1.98 -12.66
N GLU A 133 5.23 -2.83 -13.63
CA GLU A 133 6.01 -2.48 -14.81
C GLU A 133 5.14 -2.58 -16.06
N PRO A 134 4.93 -1.47 -16.80
CA PRO A 134 4.20 -1.49 -18.06
C PRO A 134 5.03 -2.14 -19.16
N GLN A 135 4.46 -3.14 -19.84
CA GLN A 135 5.06 -3.80 -20.99
C GLN A 135 4.11 -3.78 -22.18
N LEU A 136 4.62 -3.49 -23.38
CA LEU A 136 3.84 -3.54 -24.61
C LEU A 136 3.87 -4.98 -25.16
N LEU A 137 2.74 -5.68 -25.09
CA LEU A 137 2.62 -7.08 -25.50
C LEU A 137 1.61 -7.21 -26.64
N ASP A 138 1.91 -8.09 -27.60
CA ASP A 138 0.95 -8.51 -28.62
C ASP A 138 0.06 -9.63 -28.04
N VAL A 139 -1.21 -9.32 -27.80
CA VAL A 139 -2.19 -10.28 -27.28
C VAL A 139 -3.31 -10.42 -28.29
N ASN A 140 -3.35 -11.57 -28.95
CA ASN A 140 -4.33 -11.92 -29.99
C ASN A 140 -4.27 -11.02 -31.24
N GLY A 141 -3.08 -10.52 -31.62
CA GLY A 141 -2.89 -9.65 -32.79
C GLY A 141 -3.17 -8.17 -32.53
N GLU A 142 -3.40 -7.79 -31.27
CA GLU A 142 -3.55 -6.42 -30.82
C GLU A 142 -2.43 -6.06 -29.84
N SER A 143 -1.70 -4.96 -30.12
CA SER A 143 -0.72 -4.40 -29.19
C SER A 143 -1.43 -3.80 -27.98
N LYS A 144 -1.22 -4.39 -26.79
CA LYS A 144 -1.80 -3.96 -25.52
C LYS A 144 -0.71 -3.65 -24.52
N ILE A 145 -0.88 -2.55 -23.79
CA ILE A 145 -0.04 -2.24 -22.64
C ILE A 145 -0.57 -3.05 -21.46
N ILE A 146 0.25 -3.97 -20.96
CA ILE A 146 -0.05 -4.81 -19.81
C ILE A 146 0.80 -4.35 -18.64
N LEU A 147 0.16 -4.13 -17.50
CA LEU A 147 0.83 -3.77 -16.25
C LEU A 147 1.17 -5.03 -15.49
N ILE A 148 2.43 -5.43 -15.56
CA ILE A 148 2.93 -6.63 -14.89
C ILE A 148 3.18 -6.28 -13.41
N PRO A 149 2.52 -6.94 -12.45
CA PRO A 149 2.79 -6.73 -11.04
C PRO A 149 4.15 -7.29 -10.66
N ILE A 150 4.90 -6.49 -9.91
CA ILE A 150 6.20 -6.85 -9.37
C ILE A 150 6.08 -6.83 -7.85
N ILE A 151 6.62 -7.85 -7.20
CA ILE A 151 6.74 -7.91 -5.75
C ILE A 151 8.22 -7.85 -5.39
N VAL A 152 8.60 -6.84 -4.63
CA VAL A 152 9.97 -6.70 -4.12
C VAL A 152 9.99 -7.23 -2.69
N ALA A 153 10.83 -8.22 -2.45
CA ALA A 153 11.05 -8.82 -1.13
C ALA A 153 12.37 -8.33 -0.54
N VAL A 154 12.32 -7.73 0.65
CA VAL A 154 13.49 -7.21 1.34
C VAL A 154 13.70 -8.01 2.62
N ASP A 155 14.80 -8.75 2.66
CA ASP A 155 15.31 -9.41 3.86
C ASP A 155 15.92 -8.35 4.78
N CYS A 156 15.23 -8.04 5.88
CA CYS A 156 15.69 -7.01 6.81
C CYS A 156 15.42 -7.43 8.25
N PRO A 157 16.43 -7.46 9.14
CA PRO A 157 16.25 -7.86 10.53
C PRO A 157 15.49 -6.83 11.37
N PHE A 158 15.39 -5.58 10.89
CA PHE A 158 14.63 -4.48 11.50
C PHE A 158 13.60 -3.93 10.51
N PRO A 159 12.52 -3.28 10.97
CA PRO A 159 11.53 -2.70 10.08
C PRO A 159 12.17 -1.64 9.17
N PRO A 160 11.86 -1.66 7.85
CA PRO A 160 12.16 -0.54 6.97
C PRO A 160 11.54 0.75 7.50
N SER A 161 12.03 1.87 6.97
CA SER A 161 11.49 3.20 7.25
C SER A 161 9.97 3.26 7.21
N ASP A 162 9.40 4.09 8.08
CA ASP A 162 7.98 4.43 8.11
C ASP A 162 7.65 5.66 7.23
N LYS A 163 8.53 5.96 6.27
CA LYS A 163 8.42 7.10 5.34
C LYS A 163 8.26 6.63 3.89
N ILE A 164 7.68 7.50 3.08
CA ILE A 164 7.48 7.38 1.65
C ILE A 164 8.19 8.53 0.97
N GLY A 165 8.96 8.22 -0.07
CA GLY A 165 9.52 9.20 -0.99
C GLY A 165 8.50 9.48 -2.08
N ILE A 166 8.40 10.74 -2.50
CA ILE A 166 7.54 11.15 -3.61
C ILE A 166 8.45 11.72 -4.69
N ASN A 167 8.68 10.90 -5.73
CA ASN A 167 9.57 11.23 -6.84
C ASN A 167 8.74 11.47 -8.10
N SER A 168 8.57 12.74 -8.45
CA SER A 168 7.90 13.14 -9.69
C SER A 168 8.93 13.77 -10.62
N VAL A 169 8.96 13.34 -11.89
CA VAL A 169 9.84 13.91 -12.93
C VAL A 169 9.67 15.43 -13.08
N GLN A 170 8.51 15.98 -12.65
CA GLN A 170 8.20 17.40 -12.71
C GLN A 170 8.62 18.19 -11.45
N ARG A 171 9.12 17.51 -10.42
CA ARG A 171 9.56 18.12 -9.17
C ARG A 171 11.08 18.07 -9.10
N GLU A 172 11.66 19.21 -8.73
CA GLU A 172 13.10 19.39 -8.60
C GLU A 172 13.68 18.61 -7.41
N ASN A 173 12.88 18.32 -6.38
CA ASN A 173 13.31 17.65 -5.14
C ASN A 173 12.38 16.51 -4.74
N GLU A 174 12.97 15.44 -4.19
CA GLU A 174 12.25 14.36 -3.50
C GLU A 174 11.54 14.91 -2.25
N GLU A 175 10.24 14.62 -2.13
CA GLU A 175 9.48 14.93 -0.92
C GLU A 175 9.33 13.67 -0.07
N ILE A 176 9.87 13.68 1.15
CA ILE A 176 9.76 12.57 2.09
C ILE A 176 8.59 12.83 3.05
N VAL A 177 7.58 11.95 3.03
CA VAL A 177 6.40 12.06 3.88
C VAL A 177 6.23 10.81 4.77
N PRO A 178 5.64 10.93 5.98
CA PRO A 178 5.32 9.75 6.79
C PRO A 178 4.27 8.85 6.12
N MET A 179 4.46 7.52 6.13
CA MET A 179 3.51 6.53 5.58
C MET A 179 2.09 6.74 6.12
N LYS A 180 1.97 7.08 7.41
CA LYS A 180 0.67 7.36 8.06
C LYS A 180 -0.12 8.47 7.37
N ALA A 181 0.55 9.51 6.85
CA ALA A 181 -0.12 10.58 6.13
C ALA A 181 -0.72 10.08 4.79
N MET A 182 -0.11 9.07 4.19
CA MET A 182 -0.57 8.38 2.98
C MET A 182 -1.50 7.20 3.28
N LYS A 183 -1.89 6.98 4.56
CA LYS A 183 -2.65 5.82 5.03
C LYS A 183 -2.02 4.47 4.70
N MET A 184 -0.69 4.47 4.67
CA MET A 184 0.14 3.30 4.45
C MET A 184 0.79 2.84 5.76
N ALA A 185 1.13 1.56 5.83
CA ALA A 185 1.94 0.98 6.90
C ALA A 185 2.46 -0.39 6.48
N TRP A 186 3.55 -0.85 7.12
CA TRP A 186 3.92 -2.25 7.13
C TRP A 186 2.92 -3.05 7.96
N VAL A 187 2.23 -3.99 7.33
CA VAL A 187 1.20 -4.82 7.94
C VAL A 187 1.68 -6.27 7.95
N PRO A 188 1.58 -6.99 9.08
CA PRO A 188 1.95 -8.39 9.09
C PRO A 188 1.02 -9.21 8.19
N TYR A 189 1.62 -10.06 7.37
CA TYR A 189 0.91 -11.07 6.61
C TYR A 189 0.98 -12.41 7.34
N VAL A 190 -0.16 -13.10 7.39
CA VAL A 190 -0.24 -14.44 7.99
C VAL A 190 -0.66 -15.43 6.90
N PRO A 191 0.18 -16.45 6.60
CA PRO A 191 -0.14 -17.50 5.63
C PRO A 191 -1.49 -18.16 5.92
N LEU A 192 -2.15 -18.67 4.89
CA LEU A 192 -3.51 -19.23 4.99
C LEU A 192 -3.63 -20.34 6.05
N GLU A 193 -2.66 -21.24 6.09
CA GLU A 193 -2.60 -22.38 7.02
C GLU A 193 -2.37 -21.92 8.47
N ASP A 194 -1.74 -20.74 8.65
CA ASP A 194 -1.31 -20.22 9.94
C ASP A 194 -2.19 -19.08 10.47
N ARG A 195 -3.36 -18.80 9.88
CA ARG A 195 -4.21 -17.66 10.28
C ARG A 195 -4.67 -17.65 11.74
N LEU A 196 -4.62 -18.80 12.42
CA LEU A 196 -4.93 -18.93 13.85
C LEU A 196 -3.68 -18.79 14.74
N SER A 197 -2.48 -18.83 14.15
CA SER A 197 -1.20 -18.72 14.83
C SER A 197 -0.87 -17.26 15.16
N ARG A 198 -0.02 -17.05 16.17
CA ARG A 198 0.54 -15.71 16.45
C ARG A 198 1.68 -15.45 15.47
N ILE A 199 1.81 -14.22 15.00
CA ILE A 199 2.91 -13.81 14.09
C ILE A 199 4.29 -14.13 14.70
N ASP A 200 4.45 -13.96 16.02
CA ASP A 200 5.70 -14.26 16.71
C ASP A 200 6.08 -15.74 16.72
N SER A 201 5.11 -16.64 16.52
CA SER A 201 5.35 -18.07 16.42
C SER A 201 5.67 -18.55 15.00
N LEU A 202 5.52 -17.68 13.99
CA LEU A 202 5.87 -18.03 12.62
C LEU A 202 7.39 -18.09 12.45
N LYS A 203 7.86 -19.10 11.72
CA LYS A 203 9.28 -19.25 11.38
C LYS A 203 9.73 -18.11 10.49
N THR A 204 9.00 -17.88 9.40
CA THR A 204 9.20 -16.75 8.49
C THR A 204 8.22 -15.65 8.86
N LYS A 205 8.72 -14.45 9.17
CA LYS A 205 7.88 -13.30 9.51
C LYS A 205 7.74 -12.42 8.29
N ILE A 206 6.52 -12.30 7.80
CA ILE A 206 6.23 -11.59 6.54
C ILE A 206 5.44 -10.33 6.86
N PHE A 207 5.89 -9.20 6.32
CA PHE A 207 5.19 -7.93 6.39
C PHE A 207 4.98 -7.40 4.98
N THR A 208 3.78 -6.94 4.66
CA THR A 208 3.48 -6.31 3.37
C THR A 208 3.18 -4.84 3.55
N LEU A 209 3.56 -4.02 2.57
CA LEU A 209 3.16 -2.61 2.55
C LEU A 209 1.67 -2.55 2.20
N GLY A 210 0.86 -2.19 3.18
CA GLY A 210 -0.58 -2.04 3.01
C GLY A 210 -0.99 -0.58 2.84
N CYS A 211 -2.08 -0.35 2.10
CA CYS A 211 -2.73 0.96 1.99
C CYS A 211 -4.21 0.84 2.34
N THR A 212 -4.67 1.61 3.32
CA THR A 212 -6.08 1.61 3.77
C THR A 212 -6.92 2.68 3.06
N GLN A 213 -6.32 3.48 2.18
CA GLN A 213 -7.02 4.48 1.38
C GLN A 213 -7.94 3.79 0.38
N ARG A 214 -9.25 4.06 0.47
CA ARG A 214 -10.26 3.50 -0.45
C ARG A 214 -10.37 4.34 -1.71
N ARG A 215 -10.60 3.69 -2.86
CA ARG A 215 -10.81 4.36 -4.16
C ARG A 215 -11.94 5.39 -4.13
N SER A 216 -13.04 5.10 -3.43
CA SER A 216 -14.16 6.05 -3.29
C SER A 216 -13.77 7.32 -2.53
N ALA A 217 -12.90 7.21 -1.52
CA ALA A 217 -12.44 8.34 -0.74
C ALA A 217 -11.46 9.24 -1.52
N LEU A 218 -10.85 8.75 -2.61
CA LEU A 218 -9.98 9.56 -3.48
C LEU A 218 -10.77 10.62 -4.25
N ARG A 219 -12.04 10.34 -4.58
CA ARG A 219 -12.92 11.29 -5.31
C ARG A 219 -13.14 12.59 -4.55
N HIS A 220 -12.94 12.58 -3.24
CA HIS A 220 -13.08 13.74 -2.36
C HIS A 220 -11.74 14.42 -2.04
N LEU A 221 -10.62 13.89 -2.54
CA LEU A 221 -9.30 14.51 -2.40
C LEU A 221 -9.03 15.44 -3.58
N ARG A 222 -8.16 16.43 -3.36
CA ARG A 222 -7.63 17.27 -4.44
C ARG A 222 -6.78 16.43 -5.38
N THR A 223 -6.79 16.75 -6.67
CA THR A 223 -6.01 16.04 -7.70
C THR A 223 -4.53 15.92 -7.35
N GLU A 224 -3.92 16.99 -6.84
CA GLU A 224 -2.52 17.00 -6.38
C GLU A 224 -2.27 15.93 -5.32
N ARG A 225 -3.21 15.74 -4.39
CA ARG A 225 -3.09 14.74 -3.33
C ARG A 225 -3.25 13.31 -3.87
N VAL A 226 -4.08 13.12 -4.89
CA VAL A 226 -4.23 11.82 -5.56
C VAL A 226 -2.95 11.47 -6.30
N LYS A 227 -2.35 12.42 -7.02
CA LYS A 227 -1.09 12.22 -7.75
C LYS A 227 0.08 11.78 -6.86
N LEU A 228 0.08 12.14 -5.57
CA LEU A 228 1.13 11.65 -4.66
C LEU A 228 1.16 10.12 -4.54
N PHE A 229 0.04 9.44 -4.77
CA PHE A 229 0.00 7.97 -4.77
C PHE A 229 0.60 7.37 -6.04
N ASP A 230 0.58 8.10 -7.15
CA ASP A 230 1.12 7.64 -8.43
C ASP A 230 2.66 7.74 -8.44
N TYR A 231 3.24 8.63 -7.61
CA TYR A 231 4.68 8.88 -7.51
C TYR A 231 5.32 8.41 -6.20
N CYS A 232 4.58 7.69 -5.37
CA CYS A 232 5.09 7.24 -4.10
C CYS A 232 5.99 6.00 -4.26
N MET A 233 7.09 5.98 -3.53
CA MET A 233 7.99 4.83 -3.40
C MET A 233 8.35 4.63 -1.93
N PRO A 234 8.57 3.39 -1.46
CA PRO A 234 9.02 3.16 -0.10
C PRO A 234 10.39 3.82 0.09
N TYR A 235 10.52 4.69 1.10
CA TYR A 235 11.78 5.39 1.34
C TYR A 235 12.71 4.51 2.16
N TYR A 236 13.63 3.80 1.53
CA TYR A 236 14.68 3.08 2.27
C TYR A 236 15.78 4.07 2.63
N MET A 237 15.92 4.36 3.92
CA MET A 237 17.08 5.12 4.39
C MET A 237 18.32 4.25 4.13
N PRO A 238 19.28 4.73 3.32
CA PRO A 238 20.48 3.96 3.08
C PRO A 238 21.22 3.81 4.41
N LEU A 239 21.71 2.59 4.70
CA LEU A 239 22.40 2.28 5.95
C LEU A 239 23.68 3.10 6.12
N ASN A 240 24.23 3.53 4.99
CA ASN A 240 25.29 4.52 4.87
C ASN A 240 24.69 5.76 4.21
N PRO A 241 25.15 6.99 4.52
CA PRO A 241 24.80 8.13 3.68
C PRO A 241 25.13 7.80 2.21
N PRO A 242 24.36 8.30 1.22
CA PRO A 242 24.84 8.33 -0.15
C PRO A 242 26.25 8.93 -0.10
N GLU A 243 27.24 8.23 -0.65
CA GLU A 243 28.47 8.94 -0.99
C GLU A 243 28.02 10.00 -1.99
N ASP A 244 28.26 11.27 -1.68
CA ASP A 244 28.05 12.38 -2.61
C ASP A 244 29.09 12.28 -3.73
N GLU A 245 29.16 11.13 -4.42
CA GLU A 245 29.76 11.04 -5.74
C GLU A 245 28.72 11.66 -6.68
N ASP A 246 28.68 12.99 -6.69
CA ASP A 246 28.07 13.72 -7.79
C ASP A 246 28.69 13.15 -9.07
N ASP A 247 27.87 12.59 -9.96
CA ASP A 247 28.35 12.12 -11.26
C ASP A 247 28.97 13.32 -11.97
N THR A 248 30.29 13.32 -12.08
CA THR A 248 31.09 14.41 -12.66
C THR A 248 31.03 14.40 -14.18
N VAL A 249 30.42 13.35 -14.76
CA VAL A 249 30.30 13.14 -16.18
C VAL A 249 29.06 13.86 -16.73
N VAL A 250 29.30 14.86 -17.59
CA VAL A 250 28.26 15.52 -18.37
C VAL A 250 28.25 15.01 -19.80
N ASN A 251 27.05 14.77 -20.34
CA ASN A 251 26.87 14.45 -21.75
C ASN A 251 26.76 15.76 -22.57
N ILE A 252 27.76 16.04 -23.39
CA ILE A 252 27.80 17.18 -24.29
C ILE A 252 27.24 16.77 -25.65
N ILE A 253 26.31 17.57 -26.15
CA ILE A 253 25.81 17.49 -27.52
C ILE A 253 26.27 18.74 -28.26
N TYR A 254 27.24 18.58 -29.17
CA TYR A 254 27.73 19.66 -30.02
C TYR A 254 26.96 19.69 -31.36
N PRO A 255 26.37 20.83 -31.75
CA PRO A 255 25.44 20.94 -32.86
C PRO A 255 26.14 20.99 -34.23
N LEU A 256 26.87 19.93 -34.57
CA LEU A 256 27.42 19.69 -35.92
C LEU A 256 26.45 18.79 -36.72
N GLU A 257 26.61 18.68 -38.04
CA GLU A 257 25.91 17.70 -38.87
C GLU A 257 26.91 16.64 -39.38
N PRO A 258 26.94 15.42 -38.81
CA PRO A 258 26.11 14.89 -37.70
C PRO A 258 26.54 15.41 -36.31
N PRO A 259 25.64 15.44 -35.31
CA PRO A 259 25.94 15.98 -34.00
C PRO A 259 26.94 15.09 -33.26
N ILE A 260 27.88 15.74 -32.58
CA ILE A 260 28.87 15.03 -31.76
C ILE A 260 28.26 14.88 -30.37
N VAL A 261 28.20 13.64 -29.88
CA VAL A 261 27.75 13.31 -28.53
C VAL A 261 28.94 12.73 -27.79
N CYS A 262 29.34 13.35 -26.70
CA CYS A 262 30.47 12.87 -25.90
C CYS A 262 30.26 13.14 -24.42
N ASP A 263 30.82 12.26 -23.62
CA ASP A 263 30.85 12.37 -22.17
C ASP A 263 32.12 13.14 -21.78
N PHE A 264 32.00 14.10 -20.88
CA PHE A 264 33.09 14.90 -20.34
C PHE A 264 32.99 14.92 -18.82
N ASP A 265 34.06 14.52 -18.16
CA ASP A 265 34.17 14.51 -16.71
C ASP A 265 34.82 15.81 -16.23
N TRP A 266 34.07 16.73 -15.62
CA TRP A 266 34.65 18.04 -15.25
C TRP A 266 35.71 17.97 -14.14
N GLU A 267 35.84 16.84 -13.42
CA GLU A 267 36.87 16.65 -12.39
C GLU A 267 38.13 15.98 -12.97
N MET A 268 37.94 15.05 -13.91
CA MET A 268 39.01 14.22 -14.46
C MET A 268 39.56 14.72 -15.80
N ASP A 269 38.73 15.36 -16.61
CA ASP A 269 39.08 15.82 -17.96
C ASP A 269 39.47 17.31 -17.96
N ASP A 270 40.56 17.62 -18.66
CA ASP A 270 40.94 19.01 -18.97
C ASP A 270 40.34 19.42 -20.32
N TYR A 271 39.69 20.58 -20.38
CA TYR A 271 39.02 21.10 -21.58
C TYR A 271 39.95 21.22 -22.79
N GLU A 272 41.24 21.51 -22.58
CA GLU A 272 42.22 21.61 -23.66
C GLU A 272 42.56 20.22 -24.18
N ASP A 273 42.96 19.30 -23.30
CA ASP A 273 43.34 17.95 -23.69
C ASP A 273 42.18 17.18 -24.31
N PHE A 274 40.96 17.35 -23.79
CA PHE A 274 39.75 16.71 -24.30
C PHE A 274 39.43 17.16 -25.74
N ALA A 275 39.43 18.46 -26.01
CA ALA A 275 39.19 18.97 -27.37
C ALA A 275 40.31 18.58 -28.34
N ASP A 276 41.56 18.55 -27.86
CA ASP A 276 42.72 18.12 -28.64
C ASP A 276 42.65 16.62 -29.00
N GLU A 277 42.19 15.78 -28.08
CA GLU A 277 41.93 14.36 -28.31
C GLU A 277 40.80 14.15 -29.33
N LYS A 278 39.68 14.88 -29.22
CA LYS A 278 38.58 14.78 -30.20
C LYS A 278 39.00 15.17 -31.63
N VAL A 279 39.92 16.14 -31.77
CA VAL A 279 40.49 16.50 -33.08
C VAL A 279 41.42 15.40 -33.59
N LYS A 280 42.26 14.84 -32.71
CA LYS A 280 43.18 13.75 -33.04
C LYS A 280 42.46 12.46 -33.46
N ASP A 281 41.31 12.19 -32.85
CA ASP A 281 40.47 11.04 -33.15
C ASP A 281 39.59 11.25 -34.40
N GLU A 282 39.75 12.36 -35.12
CA GLU A 282 38.96 12.77 -36.28
C GLU A 282 37.44 12.87 -36.01
N VAL A 283 37.05 13.00 -34.72
CA VAL A 283 35.66 13.18 -34.28
C VAL A 283 35.24 14.64 -34.41
N LEU A 284 36.15 15.56 -34.08
CA LEU A 284 35.96 17.00 -34.17
C LEU A 284 36.86 17.60 -35.27
N PRO A 285 36.31 18.34 -36.24
CA PRO A 285 37.12 19.07 -37.22
C PRO A 285 38.03 20.12 -36.54
N GLU A 286 39.27 20.26 -37.02
CA GLU A 286 40.26 21.18 -36.43
C GLU A 286 39.81 22.65 -36.47
N ASP A 287 38.98 23.02 -37.45
CA ASP A 287 38.38 24.35 -37.60
C ASP A 287 37.24 24.63 -36.60
N GLU A 288 36.65 23.59 -36.00
CA GLU A 288 35.59 23.70 -34.99
C GLU A 288 36.13 23.59 -33.55
N LYS A 289 37.43 23.31 -33.39
CA LYS A 289 38.11 23.12 -32.09
C LYS A 289 37.86 24.26 -31.10
N GLU A 290 38.07 25.51 -31.49
CA GLU A 290 37.88 26.64 -30.57
C GLU A 290 36.41 26.88 -30.21
N LYS A 291 35.48 26.62 -31.14
CA LYS A 291 34.04 26.75 -30.87
C LYS A 291 33.56 25.66 -29.93
N PHE A 292 34.08 24.45 -30.10
CA PHE A 292 33.82 23.33 -29.21
C PHE A 292 34.32 23.63 -27.79
N LYS A 293 35.52 24.19 -27.62
CA LYS A 293 36.07 24.60 -26.31
C LYS A 293 35.23 25.63 -25.56
N VAL A 294 34.49 26.49 -26.28
CA VAL A 294 33.59 27.49 -25.68
C VAL A 294 32.21 26.88 -25.35
N HIS A 295 31.88 25.77 -25.99
CA HIS A 295 30.59 25.08 -25.84
C HIS A 295 30.57 24.10 -24.65
N ILE A 296 31.74 23.59 -24.27
CA ILE A 296 31.98 22.79 -23.06
C ILE A 296 32.34 23.70 -21.87
#